data_AF-A0A4R9VD22-F1
#
_entry.id   AF-A0A4R9VD22-F1
#
_cell.length_a   1.000
_cell.length_b   1.000
_cell.length_c   1.000
_cell.angle_alpha   90.00
_cell.angle_beta   90.00
_cell.angle_gamma   90.00
#
_symmetry.space_group_name_H-M   'P 1'
#
loop_
_entity.id
_entity.type
_entity.pdbx_description
1 polymer ?
#
loop_
_entity_poly.entity_id
_entity_poly.type
_entity_poly.pdbx_seq_one_letter_code
_entity_poly.pdbx_strand_id
1 'polypeptide(L)'
;VAGGASSRSLAWLNSARKRSAAYHRLRVAGLERYHAFAAKHDCGAWLRLDGGLTWDADDAANQIEEVFRHELAIGYETRLLAPGDIAAVTPGVDANAVSPQGAIFNAGEGWVDP
;
A
#
# COMPACT_ATOMS: atom_id res chain seq x y z
N VAL A 1 23.46 -8.88 10.59
CA VAL A 1 22.58 -10.06 10.66
C VAL A 1 21.52 -9.81 11.72
N ALA A 2 20.26 -9.61 11.32
CA ALA A 2 19.14 -9.58 12.26
C ALA A 2 18.73 -11.03 12.60
N GLY A 3 18.83 -11.42 13.87
CA GLY A 3 18.64 -12.82 14.32
C GLY A 3 17.21 -13.19 14.76
N GLY A 4 16.22 -12.34 14.50
CA GLY A 4 14.85 -12.49 15.01
C GLY A 4 13.77 -12.21 13.95
N ALA A 5 12.56 -11.85 14.39
CA ALA A 5 11.42 -11.61 13.49
C ALA A 5 11.69 -10.56 12.38
N SER A 6 12.63 -9.63 12.62
CA SER A 6 12.98 -8.59 11.66
C SER A 6 13.46 -9.14 10.31
N SER A 7 14.31 -10.19 10.29
CA SER A 7 14.86 -10.75 9.04
C SER A 7 13.92 -11.67 8.28
N ARG A 8 12.70 -11.89 8.79
CA ARG A 8 11.68 -12.76 8.18
C ARG A 8 10.39 -12.01 7.88
N SER A 9 10.41 -10.69 8.01
CA SER A 9 9.25 -9.84 7.74
C SER A 9 9.16 -9.56 6.24
N LEU A 10 7.93 -9.49 5.71
CA LEU A 10 7.67 -8.87 4.41
C LEU A 10 7.93 -7.35 4.43
N ALA A 11 8.09 -6.78 5.62
CA ALA A 11 8.56 -5.42 5.89
C ALA A 11 7.82 -4.32 5.12
N TRP A 12 6.50 -4.48 5.00
CA TRP A 12 5.61 -3.56 4.30
C TRP A 12 5.38 -2.25 5.08
N LEU A 13 5.61 -1.14 4.40
CA LEU A 13 5.31 0.23 4.82
C LEU A 13 3.95 0.64 4.24
N ASN A 14 2.89 0.61 5.06
CA ASN A 14 1.53 0.95 4.61
C ASN A 14 0.65 1.43 5.76
N SER A 15 -0.49 2.04 5.45
CA SER A 15 -1.62 2.10 6.37
C SER A 15 -2.95 1.76 5.69
N ALA A 16 -2.93 1.12 4.51
CA ALA A 16 -4.11 0.68 3.79
C ALA A 16 -5.07 -0.18 4.63
N ARG A 17 -6.34 -0.17 4.22
CA ARG A 17 -7.47 -0.80 4.91
C ARG A 17 -7.78 -0.15 6.26
N LYS A 18 -8.90 -0.56 6.86
CA LYS A 18 -9.37 -0.01 8.13
C LYS A 18 -8.41 -0.34 9.28
N ARG A 19 -8.07 0.66 10.09
CA ARG A 19 -7.29 0.52 11.35
C ARG A 19 -7.87 1.43 12.43
N SER A 20 -7.46 1.22 13.68
CA SER A 20 -7.72 2.24 14.70
C SER A 20 -6.99 3.54 14.35
N ALA A 21 -7.58 4.68 14.70
CA ALA A 21 -7.00 5.99 14.40
C ALA A 21 -5.58 6.16 14.97
N ALA A 22 -5.33 5.64 16.18
CA ALA A 22 -4.01 5.68 16.79
C ALA A 22 -2.98 4.86 16.00
N TYR A 23 -3.36 3.68 15.52
CA TYR A 23 -2.45 2.83 14.75
C TYR A 23 -2.20 3.37 13.34
N HIS A 24 -3.23 3.92 12.69
CA HIS A 24 -3.08 4.62 11.42
C HIS A 24 -2.06 5.77 11.52
N ARG A 25 -2.20 6.65 12.52
CA ARG A 25 -1.26 7.76 12.74
C ARG A 25 0.18 7.28 12.95
N LEU A 26 0.36 6.20 13.71
CA LEU A 26 1.69 5.61 13.92
C LEU A 26 2.31 5.11 12.61
N ARG A 27 1.53 4.42 11.78
CA ARG A 27 1.98 3.88 10.49
C ARG A 27 2.31 4.99 9.50
N VAL A 28 1.48 6.03 9.43
CA VAL A 28 1.72 7.22 8.60
C VAL A 28 2.99 7.96 9.04
N ALA A 29 3.18 8.18 10.35
CA ALA A 29 4.42 8.81 10.84
C ALA A 29 5.68 7.99 10.48
N GLY A 30 5.57 6.66 10.45
CA GLY A 30 6.64 5.78 9.96
C GLY A 30 6.92 5.96 8.47
N LEU A 31 5.88 5.96 7.63
CA LEU A 31 5.98 6.22 6.20
C LEU A 31 6.67 7.56 5.91
N GLU A 32 6.18 8.64 6.54
CA GLU A 32 6.77 9.98 6.40
C GLU A 32 8.26 10.01 6.74
N ARG A 33 8.67 9.24 7.75
CA ARG A 33 10.09 9.14 8.13
C ARG A 33 10.94 8.49 7.05
N TYR A 34 10.45 7.44 6.38
CA TYR A 34 11.12 6.79 5.27
C TYR A 34 11.18 7.69 4.04
N HIS A 35 10.08 8.36 3.68
CA HIS A 35 10.04 9.35 2.60
C HIS A 35 11.05 10.47 2.82
N ALA A 36 11.05 11.09 4.01
CA ALA A 36 11.99 12.15 4.36
C ALA A 36 13.46 11.69 4.37
N PHE A 37 13.71 10.40 4.65
CA PHE A 37 15.04 9.81 4.60
C PHE A 37 15.48 9.58 3.15
N ALA A 38 14.63 8.96 2.33
CA ALA A 38 14.88 8.69 0.91
C ALA A 38 15.12 9.98 0.11
N ALA A 39 14.49 11.09 0.49
CA ALA A 39 14.72 12.40 -0.13
C ALA A 39 16.15 12.93 0.04
N LYS A 40 16.95 12.36 0.96
CA LYS A 40 18.30 12.83 1.31
C LYS A 40 19.40 11.79 1.09
N HIS A 41 19.02 10.54 0.79
CA HIS A 41 19.94 9.41 0.77
C HIS A 41 19.59 8.47 -0.39
N ASP A 42 20.61 7.91 -1.04
CA ASP A 42 20.40 6.81 -1.98
C ASP A 42 20.04 5.53 -1.21
N CYS A 43 18.76 5.16 -1.28
CA CYS A 43 18.18 4.02 -0.59
C CYS A 43 17.73 2.93 -1.57
N GLY A 44 18.02 3.07 -2.86
CA GLY A 44 17.49 2.21 -3.93
C GLY A 44 17.94 0.74 -3.82
N ALA A 45 18.92 0.41 -2.98
CA ALA A 45 19.31 -0.96 -2.73
C ALA A 45 18.36 -1.72 -1.77
N TRP A 46 17.60 -1.02 -0.92
CA TRP A 46 16.86 -1.65 0.19
C TRP A 46 15.50 -1.01 0.49
N LEU A 47 15.12 0.08 -0.18
CA LEU A 47 13.82 0.73 -0.02
C LEU A 47 13.10 0.82 -1.38
N ARG A 48 11.83 0.45 -1.39
CA ARG A 48 10.89 0.69 -2.49
C ARG A 48 9.73 1.51 -1.97
N LEU A 49 9.35 2.55 -2.71
CA LEU A 49 8.22 3.45 -2.45
C LEU A 49 7.43 3.62 -3.75
N ASP A 50 7.06 2.49 -4.35
CA ASP A 50 6.34 2.35 -5.62
C ASP A 50 4.83 2.13 -5.45
N GLY A 51 4.37 2.16 -4.21
CA GLY A 51 2.97 2.06 -3.84
C GLY A 51 2.49 0.64 -3.53
N GLY A 52 1.24 0.56 -3.07
CA GLY A 52 0.55 -0.69 -2.76
C GLY A 52 -0.74 -0.79 -3.58
N LEU A 53 -1.00 -1.97 -4.16
CA LEU A 53 -2.23 -2.28 -4.88
C LEU A 53 -3.01 -3.35 -4.11
N THR A 54 -4.28 -3.08 -3.82
CA THR A 54 -5.16 -4.02 -3.09
C THR A 54 -6.47 -4.22 -3.83
N TRP A 55 -6.87 -5.46 -4.06
CA TRP A 55 -8.20 -5.85 -4.54
C TRP A 55 -8.72 -7.04 -3.73
N ASP A 56 -10.04 -7.17 -3.65
CA ASP A 56 -10.72 -8.30 -3.01
C ASP A 56 -11.26 -9.27 -4.06
N ALA A 57 -11.62 -10.48 -3.63
CA ALA A 57 -12.35 -11.42 -4.46
C ALA A 57 -13.72 -10.85 -4.91
N ASP A 58 -14.26 -11.36 -6.01
CA ASP A 58 -15.59 -11.00 -6.50
C ASP A 58 -16.67 -11.80 -5.76
N ASP A 59 -16.86 -11.48 -4.48
CA ASP A 59 -17.87 -12.10 -3.63
C ASP A 59 -18.54 -11.09 -2.69
N ALA A 60 -19.50 -11.57 -1.90
CA ALA A 60 -20.28 -10.74 -0.98
C ALA A 60 -19.45 -10.14 0.17
N ALA A 61 -18.22 -10.61 0.40
CA ALA A 61 -17.32 -10.09 1.41
C ALA A 61 -16.38 -8.99 0.88
N ASN A 62 -16.44 -8.66 -0.42
CA ASN A 62 -15.66 -7.58 -1.02
C ASN A 62 -15.90 -6.24 -0.31
N GLN A 63 -14.82 -5.56 0.09
CA GLN A 63 -14.88 -4.30 0.83
C GLN A 63 -14.25 -3.12 0.09
N ILE A 64 -13.89 -3.27 -1.18
CA ILE A 64 -13.07 -2.28 -1.90
C ILE A 64 -13.70 -0.89 -1.88
N GLU A 65 -14.99 -0.77 -2.18
CA GLU A 65 -15.67 0.53 -2.17
C GLU A 65 -15.71 1.15 -0.77
N GLU A 66 -15.97 0.35 0.27
CA GLU A 66 -16.07 0.84 1.65
C GLU A 66 -14.70 1.27 2.19
N VAL A 67 -13.66 0.49 1.88
CA VAL A 67 -12.28 0.81 2.24
C VAL A 67 -11.84 2.10 1.54
N PHE A 68 -12.09 2.22 0.24
CA PHE A 68 -11.74 3.42 -0.52
C PHE A 68 -12.37 4.67 0.10
N ARG A 69 -13.67 4.62 0.43
CA ARG A 69 -14.36 5.72 1.13
C ARG A 69 -13.76 6.02 2.49
N HIS A 70 -13.37 4.99 3.25
CA HIS A 70 -12.72 5.18 4.55
C HIS A 70 -11.36 5.87 4.41
N GLU A 71 -10.51 5.42 3.48
CA GLU A 71 -9.18 5.98 3.25
C GLU A 71 -9.24 7.44 2.80
N LEU A 72 -10.16 7.78 1.89
CA LEU A 72 -10.43 9.15 1.51
C LEU A 72 -10.86 10.01 2.71
N ALA A 73 -11.76 9.50 3.55
CA ALA A 73 -12.29 10.25 4.69
C ALA A 73 -11.24 10.57 5.77
N ILE A 74 -10.21 9.73 5.91
CA ILE A 74 -9.11 9.95 6.85
C ILE A 74 -7.92 10.70 6.21
N GLY A 75 -8.03 11.08 4.93
CA GLY A 75 -6.97 11.80 4.20
C GLY A 75 -5.78 10.93 3.81
N TYR A 76 -5.97 9.61 3.72
CA TYR A 76 -4.94 8.70 3.23
C TYR A 76 -4.89 8.74 1.70
N GLU A 77 -3.71 8.93 1.12
CA GLU A 77 -3.56 9.03 -0.34
C GLU A 77 -3.97 7.72 -1.01
N THR A 78 -5.07 7.76 -1.76
CA THR A 78 -5.71 6.58 -2.32
C THR A 78 -6.36 6.90 -3.66
N ARG A 79 -6.29 5.95 -4.59
CA ARG A 79 -6.98 6.01 -5.90
C ARG A 79 -7.70 4.69 -6.12
N LEU A 80 -8.98 4.75 -6.48
CA LEU A 80 -9.71 3.59 -6.97
C LEU A 80 -9.47 3.45 -8.48
N LEU A 81 -8.98 2.29 -8.91
CA LEU A 81 -8.63 1.99 -10.29
C LEU A 81 -9.55 0.91 -10.84
N ALA A 82 -10.05 1.12 -12.06
CA ALA A 82 -10.67 0.05 -12.81
C ALA A 82 -9.59 -0.96 -13.25
N PRO A 83 -9.95 -2.24 -13.50
CA PRO A 83 -8.97 -3.26 -13.91
C PRO A 83 -8.11 -2.84 -15.12
N GLY A 84 -8.68 -2.12 -16.08
CA GLY A 84 -7.96 -1.63 -17.27
C GLY A 84 -6.90 -0.56 -17.00
N ASP A 85 -6.95 0.13 -15.85
CA ASP A 85 -6.03 1.22 -15.50
C ASP A 85 -4.82 0.74 -14.69
N ILE A 86 -4.82 -0.52 -14.23
CA ILE A 86 -3.83 -1.05 -13.28
C ILE A 86 -2.43 -1.08 -13.89
N ALA A 87 -2.30 -1.49 -15.15
CA ALA A 87 -1.00 -1.61 -15.81
C ALA A 87 -0.24 -0.27 -15.90
N ALA A 88 -0.93 0.86 -15.79
CA ALA A 88 -0.32 2.19 -15.79
C ALA A 88 0.41 2.53 -14.48
N VAL A 89 0.04 1.89 -13.36
CA VAL A 89 0.63 2.15 -12.04
C VAL A 89 1.38 0.95 -11.46
N THR A 90 0.96 -0.27 -11.80
CA THR A 90 1.56 -1.52 -11.31
C THR A 90 1.72 -2.48 -12.49
N PRO A 91 2.72 -2.26 -13.36
CA PRO A 91 2.93 -3.11 -14.53
C PRO A 91 3.24 -4.56 -14.12
N GLY A 92 2.73 -5.52 -14.89
CA GLY A 92 2.91 -6.96 -14.64
C GLY A 92 1.75 -7.63 -13.89
N VAL A 93 0.78 -6.86 -13.40
CA VAL A 93 -0.49 -7.41 -12.87
C VAL A 93 -1.44 -7.71 -14.04
N ASP A 94 -1.96 -8.94 -14.09
CA ASP A 94 -3.02 -9.31 -15.02
C ASP A 94 -4.34 -8.63 -14.61
N ALA A 95 -4.89 -7.77 -15.46
CA ALA A 95 -6.15 -7.10 -15.21
C ALA A 95 -7.33 -8.06 -15.00
N ASN A 96 -7.28 -9.27 -15.60
CA ASN A 96 -8.34 -10.26 -15.42
C ASN A 96 -8.33 -10.93 -14.04
N ALA A 97 -7.23 -10.78 -13.28
CA ALA A 97 -7.15 -11.25 -11.90
C ALA A 97 -7.81 -10.29 -10.90
N VAL A 98 -8.12 -9.06 -11.33
CA VAL A 98 -8.78 -8.05 -10.49
C VAL A 98 -10.28 -8.11 -10.67
N SER A 99 -10.99 -8.08 -9.54
CA SER A 99 -12.44 -8.14 -9.51
C SER A 99 -13.08 -6.90 -10.15
N PRO A 100 -14.34 -6.97 -10.63
CA PRO A 100 -15.01 -5.84 -11.29
C PRO A 100 -15.11 -4.57 -10.43
N GLN A 101 -15.06 -4.71 -9.10
CA GLN A 101 -15.07 -3.60 -8.12
C GLN A 101 -13.77 -2.77 -8.17
N GLY A 102 -12.72 -3.29 -8.83
CA GLY A 102 -11.45 -2.61 -9.04
C GLY A 102 -10.45 -2.83 -7.91
N ALA A 103 -9.41 -1.98 -7.92
CA ALA A 103 -8.32 -2.04 -6.96
C ALA A 103 -8.04 -0.66 -6.38
N ILE A 104 -7.64 -0.64 -5.11
CA ILE A 104 -7.14 0.56 -4.44
C ILE A 104 -5.63 0.63 -4.63
N PHE A 105 -5.16 1.78 -5.09
CA PHE A 105 -3.74 2.09 -5.18
C PHE A 105 -3.35 3.21 -4.21
N ASN A 106 -2.38 2.93 -3.33
CA ASN A 106 -1.83 3.87 -2.37
C ASN A 106 -0.37 4.18 -2.75
N ALA A 107 -0.13 5.31 -3.43
CA ALA A 107 1.16 5.63 -4.05
C ALA A 107 2.30 5.84 -3.02
N GLY A 108 1.96 6.31 -1.83
CA GLY A 108 2.94 6.57 -0.78
C GLY A 108 3.48 5.32 -0.07
N GLU A 109 2.97 4.13 -0.38
CA GLU A 109 3.37 2.87 0.25
C GLU A 109 4.63 2.24 -0.36
N GLY A 110 5.11 1.18 0.28
CA GLY A 110 6.16 0.34 -0.27
C GLY A 110 6.69 -0.66 0.74
N TRP A 111 7.97 -1.00 0.64
CA TRP A 111 8.59 -2.03 1.48
C TRP A 111 10.09 -1.79 1.63
N VAL A 112 10.68 -2.43 2.65
CA VAL A 112 12.13 -2.46 2.86
C VAL A 112 12.66 -3.88 2.76
N ASP A 113 13.90 -4.05 2.28
CA ASP A 113 14.64 -5.31 2.37
C ASP A 113 15.36 -5.36 3.74
N PRO A 114 14.90 -6.19 4.70
CA PRO A 114 15.31 -6.13 6.10
C PRO A 114 16.59 -6.91 6.48
#